data_AF-A0A3N5QWJ7-F1
#
_entry.id   AF-A0A3N5QWJ7-F1
#
_cell.length_a   1.000
_cell.length_b   1.000
_cell.length_c   1.000
_cell.angle_alpha   90.00
_cell.angle_beta   90.00
_cell.angle_gamma   90.00
#
_symmetry.space_group_name_H-M   'P 1'
#
loop_
_entity.id
_entity.type
_entity.pdbx_description
1 polymer ?
#
loop_
_entity_poly.entity_id
_entity_poly.type
_entity_poly.pdbx_seq_one_letter_code
_entity_poly.pdbx_strand_id
1 'polypeptide(L)'
;MIIGIDNGLDGGLCAISAHDGSVIDKFAMPTFERAGKREVDTRTIYDWLTDLHTVPLIGIEEPLKHAKSSQAMRSMGISFGKIMGMC
;
A
#
# COMPACT_ATOMS: atom_id res chain seq x y z
N MET A 1 -7.58 2.28 14.98
CA MET A 1 -6.62 2.90 14.03
C MET A 1 -7.13 2.67 12.62
N ILE A 2 -6.97 3.65 11.73
CA ILE A 2 -7.32 3.50 10.31
C ILE A 2 -6.02 3.62 9.51
N ILE A 3 -5.82 2.75 8.52
CA ILE A 3 -4.66 2.77 7.63
C ILE A 3 -5.16 2.99 6.21
N GLY A 4 -4.67 4.04 5.55
CA GLY A 4 -4.87 4.29 4.13
C GLY A 4 -3.66 3.84 3.31
N ILE A 5 -3.89 3.16 2.19
CA ILE A 5 -2.85 2.68 1.27
C ILE A 5 -3.16 3.15 -0.15
N ASP A 6 -2.30 4.02 -0.68
CA ASP A 6 -2.17 4.28 -2.14
C ASP A 6 -1.26 3.18 -2.69
N ASN A 7 -1.81 2.32 -3.55
CA ASN A 7 -1.13 1.10 -4.01
C ASN A 7 -0.16 1.34 -5.19
N GLY A 8 0.01 2.59 -5.62
CA GLY A 8 0.97 2.99 -6.63
C GLY A 8 2.41 2.75 -6.18
N LEU A 9 3.32 2.50 -7.13
CA LEU A 9 4.75 2.28 -6.82
C LEU A 9 5.45 3.53 -6.25
N ASP A 10 4.85 4.71 -6.43
CA ASP A 10 5.27 5.98 -5.82
C ASP A 10 4.23 6.49 -4.80
N GLY A 11 3.29 5.64 -4.41
CA GLY A 11 2.27 5.91 -3.41
C GLY A 11 2.83 5.78 -1.99
N GLY A 12 1.97 5.39 -1.05
CA GLY A 12 2.39 5.24 0.34
C GLY A 12 1.29 4.76 1.27
N LEU A 13 1.69 4.61 2.52
CA LEU A 13 0.89 4.16 3.63
C LEU A 13 0.78 5.29 4.66
N CYS A 14 -0.38 5.43 5.27
CA CYS A 14 -0.61 6.40 6.33
C CYS A 14 -1.51 5.80 7.41
N ALA A 15 -1.02 5.76 8.64
CA ALA A 15 -1.79 5.39 9.81
C ALA A 15 -2.35 6.66 10.47
N ILE A 16 -3.65 6.67 10.74
CA ILE A 16 -4.33 7.75 11.44
C ILE A 16 -5.07 7.23 12.68
N SER A 17 -5.19 8.09 13.67
CA SER A 17 -6.02 7.89 14.84
C SER A 17 -7.50 7.88 14.46
N ALA A 18 -8.20 6.85 14.91
CA ALA A 18 -9.65 6.75 14.71
C ALA A 18 -10.44 7.67 15.68
N HIS A 19 -9.77 8.27 16.66
CA HIS A 19 -10.41 9.11 17.68
C HIS A 19 -10.48 10.57 17.25
N ASP A 20 -9.42 11.09 16.64
CA ASP A 20 -9.26 12.51 16.31
C ASP A 20 -8.72 12.77 14.89
N GLY A 21 -8.42 11.72 14.12
CA GLY A 21 -7.90 11.85 12.75
C GLY A 21 -6.43 12.29 12.67
N SER A 22 -5.71 12.38 13.78
CA SER A 22 -4.28 12.73 13.78
C SER A 22 -3.44 11.67 13.07
N VAL A 23 -2.37 12.10 12.39
CA VAL A 23 -1.40 11.19 11.76
C VAL A 23 -0.55 10.55 12.83
N ILE A 24 -0.49 9.21 12.82
CA ILE A 24 0.31 8.40 13.74
C ILE A 24 1.66 8.10 13.11
N ASP A 25 1.65 7.56 11.90
CA ASP A 25 2.86 7.26 11.14
C ASP A 25 2.56 7.21 9.63
N LYS A 26 3.60 7.29 8.81
CA LYS A 26 3.51 7.21 7.35
C LYS A 26 4.76 6.60 6.75
N PHE A 27 4.59 5.89 5.65
CA PHE A 27 5.69 5.25 4.94
C PHE A 27 5.49 5.40 3.43
N ALA A 28 6.50 5.90 2.71
CA ALA A 28 6.49 5.82 1.25
C ALA A 28 6.40 4.35 0.83
N MET A 29 5.72 4.05 -0.29
CA MET A 29 5.50 2.68 -0.73
C MET A 29 6.83 1.91 -0.81
N PRO A 30 7.06 0.89 0.05
CA PRO A 30 8.29 0.14 -0.01
C PRO A 30 8.28 -0.71 -1.27
N THR A 31 9.40 -0.66 -2.01
CA THR A 31 9.55 -1.35 -3.28
C THR A 31 10.91 -2.01 -3.39
N PHE A 32 11.00 -3.03 -4.24
CA PHE A 32 12.26 -3.64 -4.63
C PHE A 32 12.32 -3.80 -6.15
N GLU A 33 13.52 -3.97 -6.69
CA GLU A 33 13.71 -4.30 -8.09
C GLU A 33 13.82 -5.80 -8.30
N ARG A 34 13.09 -6.32 -9.29
CA ARG A 34 13.17 -7.71 -9.74
C ARG A 34 13.07 -7.77 -11.25
N ALA A 35 14.06 -8.41 -11.89
CA ALA A 35 14.13 -8.55 -13.35
C ALA A 35 13.96 -7.20 -14.10
N GLY A 36 14.59 -6.14 -13.58
CA GLY A 36 14.53 -4.79 -14.17
C GLY A 36 13.19 -4.07 -14.01
N LYS A 37 12.33 -4.52 -13.09
CA LYS A 37 11.05 -3.88 -12.78
C LYS A 37 10.95 -3.61 -11.29
N ARG A 38 10.39 -2.47 -10.93
CA ARG A 38 10.06 -2.12 -9.55
C ARG A 38 8.73 -2.77 -9.16
N GLU A 39 8.69 -3.40 -7.99
CA GLU A 39 7.51 -4.06 -7.43
C GLU A 39 7.31 -3.67 -5.96
N VAL A 40 6.07 -3.71 -5.49
CA VAL A 40 5.75 -3.51 -4.07
C VAL A 40 6.38 -4.60 -3.22
N ASP A 41 7.04 -4.18 -2.13
CA ASP A 41 7.54 -5.04 -1.07
C ASP A 41 6.48 -5.25 0.01
N THR A 42 5.66 -6.28 -0.15
CA THR A 42 4.65 -6.63 0.84
C THR A 42 5.23 -7.07 2.17
N ARG A 43 6.47 -7.57 2.21
CA ARG A 43 7.07 -8.01 3.49
C ARG A 43 7.33 -6.80 4.38
N THR A 44 7.96 -5.77 3.82
CA THR A 44 8.22 -4.52 4.51
C THR A 44 6.93 -3.80 4.92
N ILE A 45 5.86 -3.88 4.10
CA ILE A 45 4.53 -3.37 4.51
C ILE A 45 4.00 -4.16 5.71
N TYR A 46 4.02 -5.49 5.65
CA TYR A 46 3.52 -6.34 6.73
C TYR A 46 4.23 -6.04 8.04
N ASP A 47 5.56 -5.99 8.01
CA ASP A 47 6.37 -5.71 9.20
C ASP A 47 5.98 -4.33 9.79
N TRP A 48 5.86 -3.28 8.96
CA TRP A 48 5.37 -1.96 9.37
C TRP A 48 3.95 -1.99 9.98
N LEU A 49 3.02 -2.74 9.37
CA LEU A 49 1.65 -2.90 9.90
C LEU A 49 1.66 -3.57 11.28
N THR A 50 2.51 -4.57 11.49
CA THR A 50 2.59 -5.30 12.77
C THR A 50 3.26 -4.50 13.88
N ASP A 51 4.18 -3.60 13.54
CA ASP A 51 4.87 -2.71 14.48
C ASP A 51 3.94 -1.64 15.08
N LEU A 52 2.77 -1.40 14.46
CA LEU A 52 1.73 -0.53 15.03
C LEU A 52 0.99 -1.15 16.22
N HIS A 53 1.20 -2.45 16.50
CA HIS A 53 0.70 -3.18 17.66
C HIS A 53 -0.81 -3.04 17.93
N THR A 54 -1.60 -2.91 16.87
CA THR A 54 -3.07 -2.80 16.93
C THR A 54 -3.68 -3.54 15.75
N VAL A 55 -4.96 -3.93 15.87
CA VAL A 55 -5.76 -4.35 14.71
C VAL A 55 -6.28 -3.09 14.00
N PRO A 56 -5.87 -2.79 12.75
CA PRO A 56 -6.32 -1.60 12.04
C PRO A 56 -7.54 -1.89 11.16
N LEU A 57 -8.30 -0.84 10.84
CA LEU A 57 -9.17 -0.82 9.66
C LEU A 57 -8.33 -0.38 8.46
N ILE A 58 -8.18 -1.22 7.44
CA ILE A 58 -7.33 -0.93 6.28
C ILE A 58 -8.21 -0.54 5.08
N GLY A 59 -7.96 0.64 4.52
CA GLY A 59 -8.51 1.11 3.25
C GLY A 59 -7.42 1.12 2.19
N ILE A 60 -7.65 0.43 1.07
CA ILE A 60 -6.72 0.36 -0.06
C ILE A 60 -7.38 1.03 -1.26
N GLU A 61 -6.65 1.91 -1.95
CA GLU A 61 -7.12 2.55 -3.18
C GLU A 61 -7.48 1.49 -4.23
N GLU A 62 -8.65 1.63 -4.86
CA GLU A 62 -9.03 0.75 -5.97
C GLU A 62 -8.13 1.00 -7.20
N PRO A 63 -7.76 -0.05 -7.96
CA PRO A 63 -7.00 0.11 -9.19
C PRO A 63 -7.71 1.01 -10.21
N LEU A 64 -6.90 1.74 -10.99
CA LEU A 64 -7.39 2.57 -12.09
C LEU A 64 -8.28 1.77 -13.06
N LYS A 65 -9.47 2.30 -13.37
CA LYS A 65 -10.35 1.78 -14.44
C LYS A 65 -9.75 1.98 -15.83
N HIS A 66 -8.95 3.03 -15.99
CA HIS A 66 -8.25 3.38 -17.23
C HIS A 66 -6.86 3.94 -16.91
N ALA A 67 -5.83 3.50 -17.64
CA ALA A 67 -4.51 4.11 -17.58
C ALA A 67 -3.93 4.33 -18.99
N LYS A 68 -2.95 5.23 -19.08
CA LYS A 68 -2.27 5.57 -20.36
C LYS A 68 -1.58 4.38 -21.02
N SER A 69 -1.23 3.35 -20.25
CA SER A 69 -0.66 2.10 -20.79
C SER A 69 -1.25 0.87 -20.10
N SER A 70 -1.33 -0.23 -20.85
CA SER A 70 -1.72 -1.54 -20.31
C SER A 70 -0.76 -2.03 -19.22
N GLN A 71 0.52 -1.65 -19.33
CA GLN A 71 1.53 -1.96 -18.33
C GLN A 71 1.27 -1.25 -16.99
N ALA A 72 0.84 0.02 -17.01
CA ALA A 72 0.50 0.75 -15.81
C ALA A 72 -0.71 0.13 -15.10
N MET A 73 -1.78 -0.21 -15.84
CA MET A 73 -2.93 -0.92 -15.26
C MET A 73 -2.54 -2.27 -14.67
N ARG A 74 -1.75 -3.07 -15.41
CA ARG A 74 -1.26 -4.36 -14.93
C ARG A 74 -0.43 -4.21 -13.65
N SER A 75 0.46 -3.21 -13.61
CA SER A 75 1.32 -2.98 -12.45
C SER A 75 0.49 -2.64 -11.21
N MET A 76 -0.45 -1.69 -11.33
CA MET A 76 -1.30 -1.27 -10.22
C MET A 76 -2.23 -2.40 -9.76
N GLY A 77 -2.80 -3.18 -10.70
CA GLY A 77 -3.62 -4.35 -10.36
C GLY A 77 -2.83 -5.44 -9.63
N ILE A 78 -1.57 -5.68 -10.00
CA ILE A 78 -0.70 -6.61 -9.28
C ILE A 78 -0.37 -6.07 -7.88
N SER A 79 -0.03 -4.80 -7.75
CA SER A 79 0.21 -4.16 -6.44
C SER A 79 -0.99 -4.31 -5.52
N PHE A 80 -2.19 -3.95 -6.00
CA PHE A 80 -3.44 -4.11 -5.27
C PHE A 80 -3.67 -5.56 -4.83
N GLY A 81 -3.56 -6.52 -5.75
CA GLY A 81 -3.77 -7.94 -5.44
C GLY A 81 -2.78 -8.49 -4.41
N LYS A 82 -1.51 -8.06 -4.48
CA LYS A 82 -0.48 -8.45 -3.49
C LYS A 82 -0.77 -7.89 -2.10
N ILE A 83 -1.13 -6.61 -2.00
CA ILE A 83 -1.45 -5.97 -0.73
C ILE A 83 -2.72 -6.56 -0.14
N MET A 84 -3.78 -6.72 -0.95
CA MET A 84 -5.03 -7.37 -0.54
C MET A 84 -4.85 -8.80 -0.06
N GLY A 85 -3.96 -9.59 -0.69
CA GLY A 85 -3.70 -10.96 -0.27
C GLY A 85 -2.80 -11.09 0.96
N MET A 86 -2.11 -10.00 1.34
CA MET A 86 -1.26 -9.94 2.54
C MET A 86 -2.05 -9.50 3.77
N CYS A 87 -2.97 -8.54 3.62
CA CYS A 87 -3.87 -8.08 4.67
C CYS A 87 -4.91 -9.14 5.05
#